data_AF-C2KJE3-F1
#
_entry.id   AF-C2KJE3-F1
#
_cell.length_a   1.000
_cell.length_b   1.000
_cell.length_c   1.000
_cell.angle_alpha   90.00
_cell.angle_beta   90.00
_cell.angle_gamma   90.00
#
_symmetry.space_group_name_H-M   'P 1'
#
loop_
_entity.id
_entity.type
_entity.pdbx_description
1 polymer ?
#
loop_
_entity_poly.entity_id
_entity_poly.type
_entity_poly.pdbx_seq_one_letter_code
_entity_poly.pdbx_strand_id
1 'polypeptide(L)' 'MASVPDALNFYQGDIQEEPVGFKARLFDFSSGEYVTKQFRTEGKAYSAIAEQVDRLNEIAIVLDEQNFEQVYSNEIQ' A
#
# COMPACT_ATOMS: atom_id res chain seq x y z
N MET A 1 -26.06 -15.12 3.90
CA MET A 1 -25.10 -15.15 2.77
C MET A 1 -24.94 -13.73 2.27
N ALA A 2 -23.97 -12.99 2.79
CA ALA A 2 -23.45 -11.82 2.12
C ALA A 2 -22.14 -12.29 1.51
N SER A 3 -22.15 -12.58 0.20
CA SER A 3 -20.91 -12.76 -0.55
C SER A 3 -20.07 -11.53 -0.26
N VAL A 4 -18.87 -11.73 0.31
CA VAL A 4 -17.85 -10.69 0.42
C VAL A 4 -17.84 -10.01 -0.95
N PRO A 5 -18.35 -8.78 -1.10
CA PRO A 5 -18.41 -8.17 -2.40
C PRO A 5 -16.96 -7.84 -2.69
N ASP A 6 -16.30 -8.70 -3.45
CA ASP A 6 -15.57 -8.32 -4.65
C ASP A 6 -14.83 -6.97 -4.57
N ALA A 7 -14.21 -6.69 -3.43
CA ALA A 7 -13.30 -5.57 -3.26
C ALA A 7 -12.10 -5.75 -4.20
N LEU A 8 -11.91 -6.95 -4.75
CA LEU A 8 -10.97 -7.26 -5.82
C LEU A 8 -11.56 -7.10 -7.24
N ASN A 9 -12.89 -7.14 -7.44
CA ASN A 9 -13.50 -6.89 -8.76
C ASN A 9 -13.98 -5.43 -8.95
N PHE A 10 -14.13 -4.64 -7.88
CA PHE A 10 -14.40 -3.21 -7.99
C PHE A 10 -13.14 -2.40 -8.38
N TYR A 11 -11.96 -2.96 -8.14
CA TYR A 11 -10.68 -2.45 -8.61
C TYR A 11 -10.23 -3.38 -9.75
N GLN A 12 -10.21 -2.93 -11.00
CA GLN A 12 -9.75 -3.73 -12.15
C GLN A 12 -8.22 -4.01 -12.13
N GLY A 13 -7.67 -4.45 -11.01
CA GLY A 13 -6.23 -4.57 -10.74
C GLY A 13 -5.61 -3.32 -10.12
N ASP A 14 -4.43 -3.48 -9.50
CA ASP A 14 -3.64 -2.37 -8.91
C ASP A 14 -3.16 -1.36 -9.97
N ILE A 15 -3.21 -1.75 -11.25
CA ILE A 15 -2.82 -0.96 -12.42
C ILE A 15 -3.98 -0.97 -13.43
N GLN A 16 -4.38 0.20 -13.88
CA GLN A 16 -5.39 0.40 -14.94
C GLN A 16 -4.71 0.90 -16.21
N GLU A 17 -4.92 0.21 -17.33
CA GLU A 17 -4.48 0.68 -18.65
C GLU A 17 -5.36 1.84 -19.13
N GLU A 18 -4.73 2.87 -19.67
CA GLU A 18 -5.34 4.10 -20.16
C GLU A 18 -4.75 4.44 -21.54
N PRO A 19 -5.44 5.25 -22.38
CA PRO A 19 -4.96 5.58 -23.72
C PRO A 19 -3.55 6.20 -23.79
N VAL A 20 -3.07 6.75 -22.66
CA VAL A 20 -1.78 7.45 -22.55
C VAL A 20 -0.80 6.75 -21.59
N GLY A 21 -1.09 5.51 -21.17
CA GLY A 21 -0.20 4.72 -20.32
C GLY A 21 -0.97 3.95 -19.25
N PHE A 22 -0.47 3.97 -18.02
CA PHE A 22 -1.01 3.15 -16.92
C PHE A 22 -1.23 4.00 -15.67
N LYS A 23 -2.36 3.83 -15.00
CA LYS A 23 -2.64 4.43 -13.69
C LYS A 23 -2.46 3.41 -12.59
N ALA A 24 -1.78 3.78 -11.52
CA ALA A 24 -1.75 2.99 -10.29
C ALA A 24 -2.16 3.87 -9.10
N ARG A 25 -2.82 3.26 -8.12
CA ARG A 25 -3.22 3.96 -6.90
C ARG A 25 -2.17 3.66 -5.83
N LEU A 26 -1.45 4.70 -5.40
CA LEU A 26 -0.35 4.59 -4.45
C LEU A 26 -0.64 5.36 -3.18
N PHE A 27 -0.26 4.82 -2.03
CA PHE A 27 -0.30 5.54 -0.76
C PHE A 27 0.73 6.69 -0.73
N ASP A 28 0.31 7.89 -0.34
CA ASP A 28 1.17 9.04 -0.15
C ASP A 28 1.43 9.25 1.34
N PHE A 29 2.66 8.97 1.77
CA PHE A 29 3.06 9.07 3.17
C PHE A 29 3.02 10.50 3.73
N SER A 30 3.03 11.52 2.88
CA SER A 30 2.97 12.91 3.33
C SER A 30 1.55 13.33 3.70
N SER A 31 0.55 12.81 2.99
CA SER A 31 -0.87 13.13 3.20
C SER A 31 -1.62 12.06 3.99
N GLY A 32 -1.11 10.82 4.02
CA GLY A 32 -1.80 9.67 4.62
C GLY A 32 -2.93 9.10 3.74
N GLU A 33 -2.96 9.47 2.46
CA GLU A 33 -4.05 9.12 1.54
C GLU A 33 -3.56 8.34 0.32
N TYR A 34 -4.47 7.61 -0.33
CA TYR A 34 -4.20 6.96 -1.60
C TYR A 34 -4.41 7.91 -2.78
N VAL A 35 -3.35 8.17 -3.54
CA VAL A 35 -3.33 9.04 -4.73
C VAL A 35 -3.14 8.24 -6.02
N THR A 36 -3.80 8.66 -7.10
CA THR A 36 -3.61 8.04 -8.41
C THR A 36 -2.42 8.67 -9.12
N LYS A 37 -1.47 7.84 -9.58
CA LYS A 37 -0.31 8.26 -10.38
C LYS A 37 -0.35 7.66 -11.77
N GLN A 38 0.08 8.44 -12.76
CA GLN A 38 0.19 8.02 -14.16
C GLN A 38 1.63 7.62 -14.50
N PHE A 39 1.77 6.48 -15.17
CA PHE A 39 3.02 5.91 -15.64
C PHE A 39 2.97 5.72 -17.16
N ARG A 40 4.14 5.82 -17.81
CA ARG A 40 4.25 5.64 -19.27
C ARG A 40 4.20 4.17 -19.70
N THR A 41 4.51 3.25 -18.79
CA THR A 41 4.66 1.82 -19.08
C THR A 41 4.19 1.00 -17.88
N GLU A 42 3.61 -0.15 -18.14
CA GLU A 42 3.11 -1.09 -17.13
C GLU A 42 4.19 -1.46 -16.10
N GLY A 43 5.40 -1.80 -16.58
CA GLY A 43 6.52 -2.14 -15.69
C GLY A 43 6.91 -1.03 -14.71
N LYS A 44 6.73 0.25 -15.07
CA LYS A 44 6.99 1.37 -14.14
C LYS A 44 5.90 1.51 -13.08
N ALA A 45 4.65 1.23 -13.45
CA ALA A 45 3.56 1.19 -12.48
C ALA A 45 3.78 0.03 -11.49
N TYR A 46 4.18 -1.15 -11.97
CA TYR A 46 4.52 -2.28 -11.11
C TYR A 46 5.71 -1.99 -10.18
N SER A 47 6.81 -1.42 -10.69
CA SER A 47 7.95 -1.05 -9.84
C SER A 47 7.55 -0.07 -8.73
N ALA A 48 6.71 0.91 -9.03
CA ALA A 48 6.25 1.87 -8.04
C ALA A 48 5.34 1.24 -6.96
N ILE A 49 4.52 0.24 -7.33
CA ILE A 49 3.74 -0.53 -6.36
C ILE A 49 4.67 -1.39 -5.49
N ALA A 50 5.66 -2.06 -6.07
CA ALA A 50 6.59 -2.92 -5.34
C ALA A 50 7.39 -2.10 -4.30
N GLU A 51 7.98 -0.98 -4.71
CA GLU A 51 8.69 -0.06 -3.79
C GLU A 51 7.80 0.42 -2.62
N GLN A 52 6.51 0.60 -2.89
CA GLN A 52 5.56 0.99 -1.87
C GLN A 52 5.24 -0.14 -0.89
N VAL A 53 5.04 -1.36 -1.38
CA VAL A 53 4.80 -2.53 -0.53
C VAL A 53 5.99 -2.73 0.41
N ASP A 54 7.22 -2.63 -0.10
CA ASP A 54 8.43 -2.73 0.72
C ASP A 54 8.45 -1.68 1.83
N ARG A 55 8.15 -0.42 1.49
CA ARG A 55 8.14 0.67 2.47
C ARG A 55 7.01 0.56 3.50
N LEU A 56 5.83 0.10 3.11
CA LEU A 56 4.74 -0.16 4.05
C LEU A 56 5.09 -1.32 5.00
N ASN A 57 5.80 -2.33 4.50
CA ASN A 57 6.26 -3.45 5.30
C ASN A 57 7.33 -3.01 6.32
N GLU A 58 8.29 -2.17 5.92
CA GLU A 58 9.26 -1.57 6.85
C GLU A 58 8.58 -0.79 7.99
N ILE A 59 7.55 0.00 7.67
CA ILE A 59 6.78 0.73 8.68
C ILE A 59 6.05 -0.24 9.62
N ALA A 60 5.45 -1.31 9.09
CA ALA A 60 4.78 -2.31 9.90
C ALA A 60 5.74 -3.00 10.88
N ILE A 61 6.96 -3.33 10.44
CA ILE A 61 8.00 -3.91 11.30
C ILE A 61 8.38 -2.94 12.43
N VAL A 62 8.67 -1.68 12.10
CA VAL A 62 9.04 -0.67 13.11
C VAL A 62 7.91 -0.45 14.13
N LEU A 63 6.65 -0.44 13.69
CA LEU A 63 5.50 -0.33 14.60
C LEU A 63 5.39 -1.54 15.52
N ASP A 64 5.66 -2.75 15.02
CA ASP A 64 5.66 -3.97 15.84
C ASP A 64 6.79 -3.96 16.88
N GLU A 65 7.99 -3.54 16.49
CA GLU A 65 9.13 -3.36 17.40
C GLU A 65 8.84 -2.33 18.50
N GLN A 66 8.30 -1.17 18.15
CA GLN A 66 7.91 -0.13 19.10
C GLN A 66 6.82 -0.61 20.08
N ASN A 67 5.81 -1.33 19.56
CA ASN A 67 4.76 -1.90 20.40
C ASN A 67 5.35 -2.93 21.38
N PHE A 68 6.28 -3.77 20.92
CA PHE A 68 6.95 -4.75 21.77
C PHE A 68 7.76 -4.08 22.90
N GLU A 69 8.57 -3.07 22.58
CA GLU A 69 9.33 -2.30 23.59
C GLU A 69 8.44 -1.60 24.61
N GLN A 70 7.29 -1.07 24.16
CA GLN A 70 6.34 -0.39 25.03
C GLN A 70 5.62 -1.37 25.98
N VAL A 71 5.22 -2.56 25.50
CA VAL A 71 4.65 -3.62 26.34
C VAL A 71 5.67 -4.10 27.35
N TYR A 72 6.90 -4.40 26.92
CA TYR A 72 7.97 -4.87 27.80
C TYR A 72 8.34 -3.85 28.89
N SER A 73 8.37 -2.56 28.55
CA SER A 73 8.65 -1.49 29.53
C SER A 73 7.54 -1.32 30.57
N ASN A 74 6.28 -1.59 30.19
CA ASN A 74 5.14 -1.52 31.11
C ASN A 74 5.01 -2.75 32.02
N GLU A 75 5.48 -3.93 31.60
CA GLU A 75 5.45 -5.15 32.42
C GLU A 75 6.55 -5.22 33.49
N ILE A 76 7.57 -4.37 33.40
CA ILE A 76 8.71 -4.32 34.34
C ILE A 76 8.50 -3.26 35.46
N GLN A 77 7.40 -2.49 35.42
CA GLN A 77 6.96 -1.61 36.51
C GLN A 77 6.03 -2.33 37.50
#